data_AF-A0A317MZZ2-F1
#
_entry.id   AF-A0A317MZZ2-F1
#
_cell.length_a   1.000
_cell.length_b   1.000
_cell.length_c   1.000
_cell.angle_alpha   90.00
_cell.angle_beta   90.00
_cell.angle_gamma   90.00
#
_symmetry.space_group_name_H-M   'P 1'
#
loop_
_entity.id
_entity.type
_entity.pdbx_description
1 polymer ?
#
loop_
_entity_poly.entity_id
_entity_poly.type
_entity_poly.pdbx_seq_one_letter_code
_entity_poly.pdbx_strand_id
1 'polypeptide(L)' 'MGFGSIWHWLIVLAIVLVVFGAKKLRNVGADLGAAVKGFKDAMAEESKSSEADGQKPASIEQGRVIEGQATHENDKPKV' A
#
# COMPACT_ATOMS: atom_id res chain seq x y z
N MET A 1 -36.82 4.34 17.59
CA MET A 1 -36.75 4.62 16.13
C MET A 1 -35.28 4.80 15.76
N GLY A 2 -34.56 3.69 15.58
CA GLY A 2 -33.10 3.67 15.48
C GLY A 2 -32.64 3.69 14.03
N PHE A 3 -32.24 4.87 13.56
CA PHE A 3 -31.65 5.12 12.22
C PHE A 3 -30.20 4.57 12.08
N GLY A 4 -29.78 3.67 12.97
CA GLY A 4 -28.36 3.30 13.15
C GLY A 4 -28.11 1.80 13.31
N SER A 5 -29.00 0.95 12.81
CA SER A 5 -28.76 -0.49 12.86
C SER A 5 -27.72 -0.86 11.81
N ILE A 6 -26.65 -1.53 12.22
CA ILE A 6 -25.56 -2.05 11.35
C ILE A 6 -26.09 -2.80 10.13
N TRP A 7 -27.27 -3.41 10.26
CA TRP A 7 -28.01 -4.05 9.17
C TRP A 7 -28.34 -3.11 8.00
N HIS A 8 -28.67 -1.84 8.26
CA HIS A 8 -28.94 -0.87 7.20
C HIS A 8 -27.69 -0.60 6.35
N TRP A 9 -26.53 -0.43 7.00
CA TRP A 9 -25.26 -0.22 6.32
C TRP A 9 -24.85 -1.42 5.45
N LEU A 10 -25.13 -2.65 5.89
CA LEU A 10 -24.91 -3.85 5.06
C LEU A 10 -25.79 -3.87 3.81
N ILE A 11 -27.07 -3.53 3.93
CA ILE A 11 -27.99 -3.44 2.78
C ILE A 11 -27.51 -2.34 1.80
N VAL A 12 -27.15 -1.17 2.31
CA VAL A 12 -26.68 -0.05 1.47
C VAL A 12 -25.39 -0.44 0.74
N LEU A 13 -24.43 -1.07 1.43
CA LEU A 13 -23.19 -1.55 0.83
C LEU A 13 -23.46 -2.57 -0.30
N ALA A 14 -24.40 -3.49 -0.09
CA ALA A 14 -24.78 -4.47 -1.10
C ALA A 14 -25.36 -3.80 -2.36
N ILE A 15 -26.21 -2.78 -2.21
CA ILE A 15 -26.77 -2.03 -3.33
C ILE A 15 -25.66 -1.29 -4.10
N VAL A 16 -24.74 -0.62 -3.38
CA VAL A 16 -23.60 0.08 -4.00
C VAL A 16 -22.76 -0.89 -4.83
N LEU A 17 -22.47 -2.09 -4.30
CA LEU A 17 -21.74 -3.13 -5.01
C LEU A 17 -22.45 -3.61 -6.27
N VAL A 18 -23.78 -3.71 -6.26
CA VAL A 18 -24.58 -4.12 -7.42
C VAL A 18 -24.61 -3.03 -8.48
N VAL A 19 -24.79 -1.77 -8.10
CA VAL A 19 -24.86 -0.63 -9.03
C VAL A 19 -23.51 -0.35 -9.69
N PHE A 20 -22.43 -0.33 -8.91
CA PHE A 20 -21.09 -0.07 -9.43
C PHE A 20 -20.44 -1.32 -10.05
N GLY A 21 -20.90 -2.51 -9.65
CA GLY A 21 -20.29 -3.79 -9.98
C GLY A 21 -18.96 -4.01 -9.24
N ALA A 22 -18.72 -5.26 -8.82
CA ALA A 22 -17.50 -5.63 -8.11
C ALA A 22 -16.20 -5.32 -8.89
N LYS A 23 -16.26 -5.28 -10.23
CA LYS A 23 -15.09 -5.05 -11.09
C LYS A 23 -14.57 -3.61 -11.01
N LYS A 24 -15.44 -2.60 -11.02
CA LYS A 24 -15.04 -1.19 -10.81
C LYS A 24 -14.60 -0.96 -9.38
N LEU A 25 -15.35 -1.49 -8.41
CA LEU A 25 -15.00 -1.29 -7.00
C LEU A 25 -13.67 -1.96 -6.63
N ARG A 26 -13.32 -3.10 -7.25
CA ARG A 26 -12.01 -3.73 -7.06
C ARG A 26 -10.87 -2.92 -7.68
N ASN A 27 -11.06 -2.35 -8.87
CA ASN A 27 -10.00 -1.58 -9.53
C ASN A 27 -9.69 -0.31 -8.73
N VAL A 28 -10.72 0.48 -8.40
CA VAL A 28 -10.57 1.72 -7.63
C VAL A 28 -10.24 1.43 -6.15
N GLY A 29 -10.79 0.35 -5.60
CA GLY A 29 -10.53 -0.10 -4.24
C GLY A 29 -9.13 -0.70 -4.06
N ALA A 30 -8.49 -1.23 -5.10
CA ALA A 30 -7.10 -1.68 -5.04
C ALA A 30 -6.14 -0.49 -4.90
N ASP A 31 -6.36 0.58 -5.68
CA ASP A 31 -5.54 1.79 -5.62
C ASP A 31 -5.71 2.53 -4.28
N LEU A 32 -6.96 2.71 -3.85
CA LEU A 32 -7.28 3.30 -2.54
C LEU A 32 -6.81 2.39 -1.39
N GLY A 33 -6.96 1.08 -1.54
CA GLY A 33 -6.54 0.10 -0.56
C GLY A 33 -5.02 0.07 -0.37
N ALA A 34 -4.25 0.24 -1.46
CA ALA A 34 -2.79 0.34 -1.39
C ALA A 34 -2.35 1.59 -0.62
N ALA A 35 -2.98 2.74 -0.86
CA ALA A 35 -2.71 3.98 -0.14
C ALA A 35 -3.05 3.87 1.37
N VAL A 36 -4.20 3.29 1.70
CA VAL A 36 -4.63 3.08 3.10
C VAL A 36 -3.79 2.00 3.79
N LYS A 37 -3.28 1.00 3.06
CA LYS A 37 -2.38 -0.03 3.61
C LYS A 37 -1.09 0.59 4.15
N GLY A 38 -0.43 1.47 3.39
CA GLY A 38 0.77 2.17 3.85
C GLY A 38 0.52 3.05 5.08
N PHE A 39 -0.64 3.71 5.15
CA PHE A 39 -1.06 4.46 6.34
C PHE A 39 -1.26 3.56 7.56
N LYS A 40 -1.91 2.41 7.40
CA LYS A 40 -2.11 1.44 8.49
C LYS A 40 -0.78 0.84 8.95
N ASP A 41 0.11 0.50 8.02
CA ASP A 41 1.42 -0.07 8.34
C ASP A 41 2.28 0.95 9.11
N ALA A 42 2.29 2.23 8.70
CA ALA A 42 2.97 3.31 9.41
C ALA A 42 2.37 3.58 10.80
N MET A 43 1.04 3.61 10.92
CA MET A 43 0.35 3.75 12.21
C MET A 43 0.59 2.56 13.14
N ALA A 44 0.68 1.36 12.59
CA ALA A 44 1.00 0.16 13.35
C ALA A 44 2.47 0.15 13.78
N GLU A 45 3.40 0.65 12.95
CA GLU A 45 4.82 0.82 13.29
C GLU A 45 5.01 1.86 14.39
N GLU A 46 4.31 3.00 14.33
CA GLU A 46 4.29 4.02 15.39
C GLU A 46 3.72 3.45 16.70
N SER A 47 2.59 2.74 16.63
CA SER A 47 1.98 2.08 17.79
C SER A 47 2.88 1.01 18.40
N LYS A 48 3.69 0.32 17.58
CA LYS A 48 4.66 -0.70 18.05
C LYS A 48 5.95 -0.07 18.57
N SER A 49 6.37 1.07 18.04
CA SER A 49 7.51 1.85 18.55
C SER A 49 7.24 2.46 19.93
N SER A 50 5.98 2.59 20.35
CA SER A 50 5.63 2.91 21.74
C SER A 50 5.70 1.70 22.69
N GLU A 51 5.83 0.45 22.22
CA GLU A 51 5.79 -0.75 23.07
C GLU A 51 6.94 -1.76 22.90
N ALA A 52 7.79 -1.72 21.88
CA ALA A 52 8.89 -2.69 21.77
C ALA A 52 10.08 -2.24 20.90
N ASP A 53 11.17 -1.87 21.55
CA ASP A 53 12.53 -2.13 21.06
C ASP A 53 12.69 -3.66 20.94
N GLY A 54 12.66 -4.20 19.71
CA GLY A 54 12.74 -5.66 19.53
C GLY A 54 12.32 -6.23 18.17
N GLN A 55 13.20 -6.05 17.17
CA GLN A 55 13.54 -7.05 16.13
C GLN A 55 12.42 -7.81 15.37
N LYS A 56 12.28 -7.56 14.05
CA LYS A 56 12.81 -8.46 12.98
C LYS A 56 12.59 -7.88 11.56
N PRO A 57 13.59 -7.94 10.66
CA PRO A 57 13.42 -7.61 9.25
C PRO A 57 12.68 -8.74 8.53
N ALA A 58 11.61 -8.41 7.81
CA ALA A 58 11.00 -9.33 6.86
C ALA A 58 11.75 -9.25 5.53
N SER A 59 12.50 -10.31 5.27
CA SER A 59 13.31 -10.59 4.09
C SER A 59 12.44 -10.75 2.81
N ILE A 60 12.79 -9.99 1.77
CA ILE A 60 12.91 -10.35 0.33
C ILE A 60 11.68 -10.91 -0.42
N GLU A 61 11.24 -10.15 -1.44
CA GLU A 61 11.01 -10.69 -2.80
C GLU A 61 11.37 -9.66 -3.90
N GLN A 62 12.42 -10.04 -4.65
CA GLN A 62 12.59 -9.91 -6.10
C GLN A 62 12.60 -8.51 -6.76
N GLY A 63 13.81 -8.04 -7.04
CA GLY A 63 14.04 -6.95 -7.99
C GLY A 63 15.48 -6.47 -8.03
N ARG A 64 16.45 -7.37 -8.27
CA ARG A 64 17.79 -6.93 -8.71
C ARG A 64 17.63 -6.28 -10.09
N VAL A 65 17.42 -4.97 -10.12
CA VAL A 65 17.61 -4.17 -11.33
C VAL A 65 19.11 -3.91 -11.42
N ILE A 66 19.76 -4.82 -12.15
CA ILE A 66 20.95 -4.65 -12.97
C ILE A 66 21.51 -3.22 -12.98
N GLU A 67 22.66 -3.10 -12.32
CA GLU A 67 23.64 -2.03 -12.41
C GLU A 67 23.87 -1.65 -13.89
N GLY A 68 23.22 -0.56 -14.31
CA GLY A 68 23.45 0.06 -15.59
C GLY A 68 24.84 0.67 -15.60
N GLN A 69 25.81 -0.07 -16.14
CA GLN A 69 27.06 0.50 -16.62
C GLN A 69 26.72 1.53 -17.71
N ALA A 70 26.66 2.80 -17.32
CA ALA A 70 26.79 3.93 -18.22
C ALA A 70 28.26 4.35 -18.22
N THR A 71 28.99 3.80 -19.19
CA THR A 71 30.26 4.30 -19.68
C THR A 71 30.17 5.80 -19.93
N HIS A 72 30.90 6.58 -19.15
CA HIS A 72 31.25 7.99 -19.38
C HIS A 72 32.54 8.20 -18.56
N GLU A 73 33.65 8.72 -19.03
CA GLU A 73 34.11 9.21 -20.32
C GLU A 73 35.62 9.32 -20.09
N ASN A 74 36.42 8.64 -20.92
CA ASN A 74 37.87 8.78 -20.88
C ASN A 74 38.25 10.07 -21.59
N ASP A 75 38.26 11.20 -20.88
CA ASP A 75 38.98 12.39 -21.33
C ASP A 75 40.23 12.63 -20.46
N LYS A 76 41.35 12.76 -21.16
CA LYS A 76 42.71 12.52 -20.67
C LYS A 76 43.19 13.63 -19.75
N PRO A 77 43.96 13.35 -18.69
CA PRO A 77 44.83 14.37 -18.12
C PRO A 77 45.99 14.60 -19.09
N LYS A 78 45.98 15.73 -19.80
CA LYS A 78 47.15 16.18 -20.55
C LYS A 78 47.93 17.17 -19.68
N VAL A 79 49.18 16.78 -19.45
CA VAL A 79 50.31 17.52 -18.88
C VAL A 79 50.37 19.00 -19.24
#